data_AF-A0A645E391-F1
#
_entry.id   AF-A0A645E391-F1
#
_cell.length_a   1.000
_cell.length_b   1.000
_cell.length_c   1.000
_cell.angle_alpha   90.00
_cell.angle_beta   90.00
_cell.angle_gamma   90.00
#
_symmetry.space_group_name_H-M   'P 1'
#
loop_
_entity.id
_entity.type
_entity.pdbx_description
1 polymer ?
#
loop_
_entity_poly.entity_id
_entity_poly.type
_entity_poly.pdbx_seq_one_letter_code
_entity_poly.pdbx_strand_id
1 'polypeptide(L)'
;MRGIGFDTPRGPLAFLYDRTDGDTLTDRKKKNFAAAEPWVDTWKTRRSKTFDAVGDDVTVIDPIGRATKVNAKNGKVTLELTGAPLMVYGIKFQGAKQ
;
A
#
# COMPACT_ATOMS: atom_id res chain seq x y z
N MET A 1 -7.28 -6.30 3.67
CA MET A 1 -6.66 -5.01 4.02
C MET A 1 -6.36 -4.92 5.51
N ARG A 2 -5.10 -4.69 5.84
CA ARG A 2 -4.61 -4.27 7.16
C ARG A 2 -3.88 -2.94 7.00
N GLY A 3 -3.66 -2.26 8.11
CA GLY A 3 -2.88 -1.04 8.11
C GLY A 3 -2.77 -0.42 9.49
N ILE A 4 -1.94 0.60 9.56
CA ILE A 4 -1.66 1.37 10.77
C ILE A 4 -1.58 2.85 10.39
N GLY A 5 -2.24 3.70 11.18
CA GLY A 5 -2.25 5.14 11.00
C GLY A 5 -1.36 5.86 12.01
N PHE A 6 -0.82 6.99 11.60
CA PHE A 6 0.02 7.89 12.39
C PHE A 6 -0.39 9.33 12.12
N ASP A 7 -0.32 10.16 13.15
CA ASP A 7 -0.42 11.60 13.02
C ASP A 7 1.01 12.18 12.90
N THR A 8 1.29 12.91 11.82
CA THR A 8 2.62 13.49 11.58
C THR A 8 2.52 15.00 11.38
N PRO A 9 3.61 15.78 11.59
CA PRO A 9 3.62 17.21 11.29
C PRO A 9 3.31 17.55 9.83
N ARG A 10 3.44 16.58 8.90
CA ARG A 10 3.12 16.73 7.48
C ARG A 10 1.66 16.36 7.15
N GLY A 11 0.86 16.02 8.16
CA GLY A 11 -0.50 15.50 8.01
C GLY A 11 -0.59 14.01 8.33
N PRO A 12 -1.80 13.42 8.21
CA PRO A 12 -2.00 12.02 8.55
C PRO A 12 -1.28 11.10 7.58
N LEU A 13 -0.65 10.08 8.14
CA LEU A 13 0.08 9.03 7.44
C LEU A 13 -0.57 7.68 7.74
N ALA A 14 -0.61 6.80 6.77
CA ALA A 14 -1.01 5.42 6.99
C ALA A 14 -0.14 4.45 6.18
N PHE A 15 0.19 3.33 6.79
CA PHE A 15 0.73 2.17 6.08
C PHE A 15 -0.41 1.21 5.79
N LEU A 16 -0.59 0.84 4.52
CA LEU A 16 -1.67 0.00 4.03
C LEU A 16 -1.10 -1.22 3.32
N TYR A 17 -1.66 -2.39 3.55
CA TYR A 17 -1.22 -3.61 2.88
C TYR A 17 -2.30 -4.70 2.89
N ASP A 18 -2.19 -5.67 1.97
CA ASP A 18 -3.08 -6.82 1.89
C ASP A 18 -2.31 -8.15 1.83
N ARG A 19 -2.18 -8.84 2.97
CA ARG A 19 -1.50 -10.15 3.09
C ARG A 19 -2.33 -11.33 2.59
N THR A 20 -3.34 -11.14 1.74
CA THR A 20 -4.16 -12.25 1.21
C THR A 20 -3.29 -13.31 0.52
N ASP A 21 -2.26 -12.91 -0.22
CA ASP A 21 -1.33 -13.83 -0.91
C ASP A 21 -0.23 -14.41 0.01
N GLY A 22 -0.47 -14.48 1.33
CA GLY A 22 0.52 -14.81 2.35
C GLY A 22 1.43 -16.01 2.02
N ASP A 23 2.70 -15.87 2.45
CA ASP A 23 3.76 -16.89 2.58
C ASP A 23 3.90 -17.90 1.44
N THR A 24 3.70 -17.45 0.20
CA THR A 24 4.06 -18.26 -0.97
C THR A 24 5.59 -18.33 -1.07
N LEU A 25 6.19 -19.28 -0.34
CA LEU A 25 7.61 -19.57 -0.42
C LEU A 25 7.92 -20.16 -1.80
N THR A 26 9.08 -19.80 -2.35
CA THR A 26 9.60 -20.49 -3.53
C THR A 26 9.78 -21.97 -3.21
N ASP A 27 9.43 -22.84 -4.17
CA ASP A 27 9.61 -24.29 -4.05
C ASP A 27 11.05 -24.64 -4.45
N ARG A 28 11.86 -25.07 -3.48
CA ARG A 28 13.28 -25.47 -3.64
C ARG A 28 13.50 -26.54 -4.71
N LYS A 29 12.46 -27.29 -5.11
CA LYS A 29 12.57 -28.36 -6.11
C LYS A 29 12.43 -27.87 -7.55
N LYS A 30 12.07 -26.60 -7.79
CA LYS A 30 11.92 -26.04 -9.15
C LYS A 30 13.25 -25.57 -9.72
N LYS A 31 13.46 -25.83 -11.02
CA LYS A 31 14.69 -25.48 -11.76
C LYS A 31 15.02 -23.97 -11.75
N ASN A 32 14.00 -23.11 -11.60
CA ASN A 32 14.12 -21.66 -11.40
C ASN A 32 13.64 -21.29 -9.97
N PHE A 33 14.41 -21.67 -8.96
CA PHE A 33 14.11 -21.41 -7.55
C PHE A 33 14.40 -19.95 -7.11
N ALA A 34 15.17 -19.19 -7.91
CA ALA A 34 15.48 -17.81 -7.60
C ALA A 34 14.20 -16.99 -7.42
N ALA A 35 14.12 -16.25 -6.31
CA ALA A 35 13.06 -15.26 -6.13
C ALA A 35 13.20 -14.18 -7.22
N ALA A 36 12.07 -13.62 -7.66
CA ALA A 36 12.11 -12.45 -8.53
C ALA A 36 12.80 -11.28 -7.80
N GLU A 37 13.33 -10.32 -8.56
CA GLU A 37 13.96 -9.14 -7.99
C GLU A 37 12.94 -8.35 -7.13
N PRO A 38 13.39 -7.70 -6.04
CA PRO A 38 12.46 -7.09 -5.06
C PRO A 38 11.63 -5.92 -5.62
N TRP A 39 12.03 -5.35 -6.76
CA TRP A 39 11.27 -4.31 -7.47
C TRP A 39 10.25 -4.87 -8.48
N VAL A 40 10.20 -6.20 -8.66
CA VAL A 40 9.18 -6.86 -9.49
C VAL A 40 7.96 -7.15 -8.63
N ASP A 41 6.82 -6.57 -9.00
CA ASP A 41 5.55 -6.87 -8.34
C ASP A 41 5.08 -8.28 -8.71
N THR A 42 5.22 -9.19 -7.74
CA THR A 42 4.85 -10.61 -7.88
C THR A 42 3.56 -10.97 -7.16
N TRP A 43 2.94 -10.00 -6.47
CA TRP A 43 1.67 -10.22 -5.79
C TRP A 43 0.59 -10.54 -6.82
N LYS A 44 -0.37 -11.41 -6.49
CA LYS A 44 -1.46 -11.82 -7.40
C LYS A 44 -2.76 -11.12 -7.07
N THR A 45 -3.05 -10.98 -5.78
CA THR A 45 -4.25 -10.31 -5.30
C THR A 45 -4.08 -8.79 -5.47
N ARG A 46 -5.07 -8.16 -6.08
CA ARG A 46 -5.27 -6.71 -6.12
C ARG A 46 -6.63 -6.39 -5.52
N ARG A 47 -6.67 -5.43 -4.61
CA ARG A 47 -7.90 -5.00 -3.93
C ARG A 47 -7.99 -3.49 -3.98
N SER A 48 -8.97 -2.97 -4.69
CA SER A 48 -9.26 -1.54 -4.65
C SER A 48 -9.92 -1.18 -3.33
N LYS A 49 -9.43 -0.12 -2.68
CA LYS A 49 -10.02 0.44 -1.47
C LYS A 49 -10.11 1.95 -1.58
N THR A 50 -11.27 2.48 -1.24
CA THR A 50 -11.52 3.91 -1.19
C THR A 50 -11.33 4.44 0.23
N PHE A 51 -10.66 5.58 0.34
CA PHE A 51 -10.41 6.32 1.57
C PHE A 51 -10.88 7.76 1.42
N ASP A 52 -11.27 8.37 2.53
CA ASP A 52 -11.52 9.82 2.56
C ASP A 52 -10.16 10.55 2.55
N ALA A 53 -10.00 11.45 1.59
CA ALA A 53 -8.83 12.30 1.48
C ALA A 53 -9.00 13.53 2.37
N VAL A 54 -7.88 14.08 2.84
CA VAL A 54 -7.84 15.32 3.62
C VAL A 54 -7.72 16.56 2.72
N GLY A 55 -7.14 16.39 1.52
CA GLY A 55 -7.02 17.44 0.52
C GLY A 55 -7.26 16.91 -0.89
N ASP A 56 -6.91 17.73 -1.88
CA ASP A 56 -7.13 17.42 -3.31
C ASP A 56 -6.19 16.34 -3.84
N ASP A 57 -5.04 16.15 -3.19
CA ASP A 57 -4.05 15.15 -3.55
C ASP A 57 -3.67 14.28 -2.36
N VAL A 58 -3.36 13.02 -2.64
CA VAL A 58 -2.81 12.05 -1.71
C VAL A 58 -1.44 11.62 -2.23
N THR A 59 -0.45 11.53 -1.34
CA THR A 59 0.89 11.04 -1.72
C THR A 59 1.00 9.57 -1.36
N VAL A 60 1.27 8.74 -2.35
CA VAL A 60 1.48 7.29 -2.19
C VAL A 60 2.94 6.99 -2.43
N ILE A 61 3.56 6.26 -1.52
CA ILE A 61 4.95 5.85 -1.57
C ILE A 61 5.01 4.33 -1.53
N ASP A 62 5.67 3.75 -2.53
CA ASP A 62 5.84 2.30 -2.63
C ASP A 62 6.96 1.79 -1.69
N PRO A 63 7.13 0.46 -1.51
CA PRO A 63 8.13 -0.09 -0.59
C PRO A 63 9.58 0.26 -0.93
N ILE A 64 9.85 0.70 -2.15
CA ILE A 64 11.19 1.08 -2.62
C ILE A 64 11.37 2.60 -2.66
N GLY A 65 10.41 3.36 -2.12
CA GLY A 65 10.52 4.80 -1.88
C GLY A 65 10.07 5.69 -3.04
N ARG A 66 9.45 5.16 -4.09
CA ARG A 66 8.94 5.97 -5.20
C ARG A 66 7.63 6.64 -4.79
N ALA A 67 7.60 7.97 -4.88
CA ALA A 67 6.44 8.77 -4.54
C ALA A 67 5.61 9.10 -5.78
N THR A 68 4.29 8.90 -5.68
CA THR A 68 3.31 9.25 -6.70
C THR A 68 2.18 10.06 -6.06
N LYS A 69 1.77 11.15 -6.72
CA LYS A 69 0.57 11.89 -6.33
C LYS A 69 -0.66 11.29 -6.99
N VAL A 70 -1.71 11.10 -6.20
CA VAL A 70 -3.00 10.60 -6.67
C VAL A 70 -4.06 11.63 -6.31
N ASN A 71 -4.72 12.17 -7.33
CA ASN A 71 -5.74 13.19 -7.12
C ASN A 71 -6.98 12.55 -6.49
N ALA A 72 -7.47 13.16 -5.42
CA ALA A 72 -8.74 12.86 -4.82
C ALA A 72 -9.89 13.36 -5.73
N LYS A 73 -10.95 12.58 -5.82
CA LYS A 73 -12.19 12.96 -6.50
C LYS A 73 -13.31 12.97 -5.47
N ASN A 74 -14.00 14.10 -5.35
CA ASN A 74 -15.07 14.31 -4.36
C ASN A 74 -14.61 13.99 -2.91
N GLY A 75 -13.39 14.43 -2.56
CA GLY A 75 -12.82 14.20 -1.23
C GLY A 75 -12.47 12.75 -0.93
N LYS A 76 -12.39 11.88 -1.95
CA LYS A 76 -12.03 10.47 -1.80
C LYS A 76 -10.93 10.06 -2.75
N VAL A 77 -10.10 9.10 -2.34
CA VAL A 77 -9.09 8.47 -3.19
C VAL A 77 -9.32 6.96 -3.21
N THR A 78 -9.18 6.34 -4.37
CA THR A 78 -9.20 4.88 -4.50
C THR A 78 -7.78 4.40 -4.78
N LEU A 79 -7.28 3.54 -3.89
CA LEU A 79 -5.95 2.95 -3.98
C LEU A 79 -6.07 1.46 -4.22
N GLU A 80 -5.22 0.93 -5.10
CA GLU A 80 -5.07 -0.50 -5.26
C GLU A 80 -4.07 -1.02 -4.22
N LEU A 81 -4.50 -1.97 -3.40
CA LEU A 81 -3.68 -2.60 -2.38
C LEU A 81 -3.27 -4.00 -2.81
N THR A 82 -2.01 -4.32 -2.59
CA THR A 82 -1.41 -5.63 -2.84
C THR A 82 -0.74 -6.11 -1.53
N GLY A 83 -0.03 -7.24 -1.56
CA GLY A 83 0.79 -7.63 -0.42
C GLY A 83 1.98 -6.71 -0.16
N ALA A 84 2.35 -5.86 -1.12
CA ALA A 84 3.33 -4.81 -0.94
C ALA A 84 2.74 -3.68 -0.07
N PRO A 85 3.44 -3.26 1.00
CA PRO A 85 2.98 -2.15 1.81
C PRO A 85 3.09 -0.82 1.07
N LEU A 86 2.02 -0.03 1.10
CA LEU A 86 2.00 1.35 0.63
C LEU A 86 2.03 2.29 1.83
N MET A 87 2.89 3.29 1.77
CA MET A 87 2.89 4.43 2.69
C MET A 87 2.10 5.57 2.07
N VAL A 88 1.08 6.08 2.76
CA VAL A 88 0.10 7.01 2.20
C VAL A 88 -0.07 8.22 3.10
N TYR A 89 0.20 9.41 2.58
CA TYR A 89 -0.08 10.69 3.24
C TYR A 89 -1.38 11.31 2.73
N GLY A 90 -2.13 11.93 3.64
CA GLY A 90 -3.31 12.73 3.29
C GLY A 90 -4.62 11.94 3.25
N ILE A 91 -4.69 10.77 3.89
CA ILE A 91 -5.93 10.00 4.05
C ILE A 91 -6.39 9.96 5.51
N LYS A 92 -7.71 9.89 5.71
CA LYS A 92 -8.30 9.63 7.03
C LYS A 92 -8.34 8.12 7.28
N PHE A 93 -7.37 7.63 8.06
CA PHE A 93 -7.33 6.22 8.43
C PHE A 93 -8.12 5.97 9.73
N GLN A 94 -9.12 5.09 9.65
CA GLN A 94 -10.00 4.71 10.77
C GLN A 94 -9.57 3.38 11.45
N GLY A 95 -8.43 2.80 11.07
CA GLY A 95 -7.89 1.58 11.69
C GLY A 95 -7.05 1.87 12.94
N ALA A 96 -6.24 0.89 13.35
CA ALA A 96 -5.33 1.04 14.49
C ALA A 96 -4.43 2.27 14.30
N LYS A 97 -4.40 3.14 15.31
CA LYS A 97 -3.51 4.31 15.38
C LYS A 97 -2.41 4.05 16.40
N GLN A 98 -1.19 4.51 16.11
CA GLN A 98 -0.08 4.53 17.05
C GLN A 98 0.53 5.93 17.12
#